data_AF-A0A3Q9I7A1-F1
#
_entry.id   AF-A0A3Q9I7A1-F1
#
_cell.length_a   1.000
_cell.length_b   1.000
_cell.length_c   1.000
_cell.angle_alpha   90.00
_cell.angle_beta   90.00
_cell.angle_gamma   90.00
#
_symmetry.space_group_name_H-M   'P 1'
#
loop_
_entity.id
_entity.type
_entity.pdbx_description
1 polymer ?
#
loop_
_entity_poly.entity_id
_entity_poly.type
_entity_poly.pdbx_seq_one_letter_code
_entity_poly.pdbx_strand_id
1 'polypeptide(L)'
;MLYVYIGGKWRGGVIIEKLGFLLLSIVLGGISGFFGFILVLSTGGGLIASLNSTPSIISLLLFLIMIGGYLSIFILLRKRYSDMFSVINIIVFLIFLLSAPAIQIIQAKMEHNLAIPSQESQKRVFSEVNQIIEENDIPYKIDINTSENDTKEYGQRVYVVLVRKDNGDIRKEEIIKFLGKSPDIGALSSSFYNSNNDYVIGLNLDKDNKITQCTPFDICKEFDF
;
A
#
# COMPACT_ATOMS: atom_id res chain seq x y z
N MET A 1 37.90 13.86 -17.62
CA MET A 1 37.90 12.41 -17.98
C MET A 1 39.31 12.07 -18.43
N LEU A 2 40.19 11.61 -17.53
CA LEU A 2 41.60 11.32 -17.84
C LEU A 2 41.76 9.83 -18.17
N TYR A 3 42.16 9.51 -19.40
CA TYR A 3 42.60 8.18 -19.78
C TYR A 3 44.13 8.10 -19.62
N VAL A 4 44.60 7.28 -18.67
CA VAL A 4 46.02 7.01 -18.49
C VAL A 4 46.40 5.76 -19.30
N TYR A 5 47.21 5.96 -20.34
CA TYR A 5 47.72 4.92 -21.23
C TYR A 5 49.08 4.45 -20.73
N ILE A 6 49.15 3.27 -20.10
CA ILE A 6 50.42 2.63 -19.72
C ILE A 6 50.39 1.21 -20.28
N GLY A 7 51.30 0.91 -21.22
CA GLY A 7 51.63 -0.45 -21.64
C GLY A 7 50.60 -1.16 -22.54
N GLY A 8 50.02 -0.47 -23.53
CA GLY A 8 49.33 -1.12 -24.66
C GLY A 8 47.97 -1.76 -24.35
N LYS A 9 47.37 -1.51 -23.18
CA LYS A 9 46.02 -1.98 -22.82
C LYS A 9 45.20 -0.84 -22.22
N TRP A 10 44.08 -0.51 -22.85
CA TRP A 10 43.14 0.51 -22.38
C TRP A 10 42.56 0.14 -21.01
N ARG A 11 43.16 0.63 -19.92
CA ARG A 11 42.68 0.40 -18.55
C ARG A 11 41.25 0.92 -18.30
N GLY A 12 40.80 1.90 -19.07
CA GLY A 12 39.45 2.46 -18.98
C GLY A 12 38.33 1.44 -19.28
N GLY A 13 38.53 0.57 -20.27
CA GLY A 13 37.52 -0.44 -20.64
C GLY A 13 37.26 -1.45 -19.53
N VAL A 14 38.31 -1.88 -18.84
CA VAL A 14 38.21 -2.87 -17.75
C VAL A 14 37.44 -2.32 -16.54
N ILE A 15 37.55 -1.00 -16.27
CA ILE A 15 36.83 -0.37 -15.15
C ILE A 15 35.33 -0.25 -15.48
N ILE A 16 35.00 0.15 -16.71
CA ILE A 16 33.61 0.28 -17.16
C ILE A 16 32.91 -1.09 -17.17
N GLU A 17 33.58 -2.14 -17.65
CA GLU A 17 33.04 -3.50 -17.63
C GLU A 17 32.76 -3.99 -16.19
N LYS A 18 33.68 -3.72 -15.25
CA LYS A 18 33.48 -4.07 -13.83
C LYS A 18 32.31 -3.31 -13.22
N LEU A 19 32.18 -2.03 -13.50
CA LEU A 19 31.07 -1.21 -13.01
C LEU A 19 29.74 -1.70 -13.58
N GLY A 20 29.70 -2.04 -14.87
CA GLY A 20 28.52 -2.62 -15.52
C GLY A 20 28.08 -3.93 -14.88
N PHE A 21 29.02 -4.83 -14.57
CA PHE A 21 28.70 -6.09 -13.90
C PHE A 21 28.19 -5.92 -12.46
N LEU A 22 28.72 -4.92 -11.75
CA LEU A 22 28.26 -4.58 -10.42
C LEU A 22 26.84 -4.01 -10.45
N LEU A 23 26.55 -3.09 -11.37
CA LEU A 23 25.19 -2.57 -11.60
C LEU A 23 24.21 -3.69 -11.98
N LEU A 24 24.63 -4.61 -12.84
CA LEU A 24 23.82 -5.76 -13.21
C LEU A 24 23.51 -6.64 -11.98
N SER A 25 24.48 -6.86 -11.10
CA SER A 25 24.28 -7.61 -9.85
C SER A 25 23.27 -6.94 -8.92
N ILE A 26 23.30 -5.60 -8.81
CA ILE A 26 22.34 -4.82 -8.04
C ILE A 26 20.92 -4.99 -8.60
N VAL A 27 20.75 -4.77 -9.91
CA VAL A 27 19.45 -4.82 -10.58
C VAL A 27 18.86 -6.23 -10.51
N LEU A 28 19.65 -7.26 -10.86
CA LEU A 28 19.20 -8.64 -10.84
C LEU A 28 18.91 -9.11 -9.40
N GLY A 29 19.72 -8.70 -8.42
CA GLY A 29 19.50 -8.99 -7.01
C GLY A 29 18.17 -8.41 -6.53
N GLY A 30 17.93 -7.12 -6.79
CA GLY A 30 16.69 -6.45 -6.38
C GLY A 30 15.44 -7.05 -7.03
N ILE A 31 15.46 -7.29 -8.35
CA ILE A 31 14.32 -7.88 -9.06
C ILE A 31 14.07 -9.32 -8.60
N SER A 32 15.13 -10.12 -8.41
CA SER A 32 14.99 -11.48 -7.90
C SER A 32 14.43 -11.48 -6.47
N GLY A 33 14.87 -10.55 -5.64
CA GLY A 33 14.38 -10.41 -4.26
C GLY A 33 12.89 -10.04 -4.23
N PHE A 34 12.45 -9.20 -5.17
CA PHE A 34 11.04 -8.86 -5.36
C PHE A 34 10.19 -10.09 -5.66
N PHE A 35 10.57 -10.89 -6.66
CA PHE A 35 9.84 -12.13 -6.99
C PHE A 35 9.92 -13.18 -5.88
N GLY A 36 11.09 -13.30 -5.23
CA GLY A 36 11.27 -14.18 -4.06
C GLY A 36 10.31 -13.83 -2.93
N PHE A 37 10.10 -12.53 -2.65
CA PHE A 37 9.15 -12.07 -1.65
C PHE A 37 7.70 -12.41 -2.01
N ILE A 38 7.29 -12.19 -3.27
CA ILE A 38 5.95 -12.57 -3.75
C ILE A 38 5.70 -14.07 -3.55
N LEU A 39 6.72 -14.91 -3.80
CA LEU A 39 6.61 -16.36 -3.59
C LEU A 39 6.40 -16.72 -2.13
N VAL A 40 7.15 -16.10 -1.21
CA VAL A 40 6.99 -16.29 0.23
C VAL A 40 5.59 -15.90 0.69
N LEU A 41 5.07 -14.76 0.22
CA LEU A 41 3.70 -14.35 0.52
C LEU A 41 2.67 -15.35 -0.02
N SER A 42 2.90 -15.89 -1.22
CA SER A 42 1.94 -16.76 -1.88
C SER A 42 1.88 -18.20 -1.35
N THR A 43 2.90 -18.65 -0.61
CA THR A 43 2.99 -20.03 -0.07
C THR A 43 2.27 -20.21 1.26
N GLY A 44 1.54 -19.20 1.75
CA GLY A 44 0.72 -19.32 2.96
C GLY A 44 1.47 -19.22 4.29
N GLY A 45 2.81 -19.09 4.25
CA GLY A 45 3.66 -18.92 5.43
C GLY A 45 3.81 -17.47 5.91
N GLY A 46 3.28 -16.50 5.16
CA GLY A 46 3.22 -15.08 5.53
C GLY A 46 1.80 -14.67 5.94
N LEU A 47 1.70 -13.73 6.89
CA LEU A 47 0.49 -13.25 7.58
C LEU A 47 -0.71 -12.84 6.69
N ILE A 48 -0.60 -12.84 5.37
CA ILE A 48 -1.68 -12.51 4.43
C ILE A 48 -1.46 -13.33 3.15
N ALA A 49 -2.20 -14.43 2.96
CA ALA A 49 -2.06 -15.24 1.74
C ALA A 49 -3.39 -15.85 1.31
N SER A 50 -3.88 -15.42 0.15
CA SER A 50 -4.85 -16.18 -0.65
C SER A 50 -4.09 -17.02 -1.69
N LEU A 51 -4.44 -18.31 -1.79
CA LEU A 51 -3.84 -19.30 -2.67
C LEU A 51 -4.28 -19.09 -4.13
N ASN A 52 -3.84 -18.02 -4.79
CA ASN A 52 -3.97 -17.90 -6.24
C ASN A 52 -2.74 -18.56 -6.91
N SER A 53 -2.95 -19.76 -7.48
CA SER A 53 -1.87 -20.61 -8.02
C SER A 53 -1.15 -19.99 -9.23
N THR A 54 -1.85 -19.24 -10.07
CA THR A 54 -1.30 -18.68 -11.32
C THR A 54 -0.19 -17.64 -11.13
N PRO A 55 -0.37 -16.54 -10.36
CA PRO A 55 0.67 -15.53 -10.17
C PRO A 55 1.92 -16.07 -9.45
N SER A 56 1.75 -17.03 -8.53
CA SER A 56 2.86 -17.71 -7.86
C SER A 56 3.73 -18.51 -8.81
N ILE A 57 3.12 -19.30 -9.70
CA ILE A 57 3.84 -20.12 -10.68
C ILE A 57 4.64 -19.22 -11.62
N ILE A 58 4.03 -18.13 -12.11
CA ILE A 58 4.71 -17.16 -12.99
C ILE A 58 5.89 -16.51 -12.25
N SER A 59 5.69 -16.09 -11.01
CA SER A 59 6.74 -15.49 -10.19
C SER A 59 7.90 -16.46 -9.92
N LEU A 60 7.61 -17.75 -9.75
CA LEU A 60 8.61 -18.80 -9.56
C LEU A 60 9.47 -18.97 -10.82
N LEU A 61 8.82 -19.07 -11.98
CA LEU A 61 9.53 -19.20 -13.26
C LEU A 61 10.44 -17.99 -13.51
N LEU A 62 9.94 -16.77 -13.29
CA LEU A 62 10.73 -15.55 -13.45
C LEU A 62 11.90 -15.51 -12.47
N PHE A 63 11.69 -15.86 -11.20
CA PHE A 63 12.75 -15.95 -10.19
C PHE A 63 13.86 -16.93 -10.61
N LEU A 64 13.49 -18.13 -11.07
CA LEU A 64 14.44 -19.15 -11.52
C LEU A 64 15.21 -18.71 -12.78
N ILE A 65 14.54 -18.08 -13.74
CA ILE A 65 15.19 -17.53 -14.94
C ILE A 65 16.22 -16.47 -14.55
N MET A 66 15.89 -15.58 -13.60
CA MET A 66 16.78 -14.51 -13.17
C MET A 66 18.01 -15.03 -12.43
N ILE A 67 17.82 -15.98 -11.50
CA ILE A 67 18.94 -16.64 -10.81
C ILE A 67 19.79 -17.45 -11.78
N GLY A 68 19.16 -18.26 -12.64
CA GLY A 68 19.86 -19.07 -13.64
C GLY A 68 20.63 -18.21 -14.64
N GLY A 69 20.04 -17.10 -15.09
CA GLY A 69 20.68 -16.10 -15.94
C GLY A 69 21.88 -15.45 -15.26
N TYR A 70 21.74 -15.04 -14.00
CA TYR A 70 22.84 -14.48 -13.22
C TYR A 70 23.99 -15.49 -13.07
N LEU A 71 23.70 -16.74 -12.68
CA LEU A 71 24.69 -17.80 -12.54
C LEU A 71 25.39 -18.11 -13.87
N SER A 72 24.66 -18.12 -14.99
CA SER A 72 25.21 -18.34 -16.31
C SER A 72 26.20 -17.23 -16.70
N ILE A 73 25.82 -15.97 -16.51
CA ILE A 73 26.70 -14.81 -16.74
C ILE A 73 27.91 -14.88 -15.80
N PHE A 74 27.71 -15.23 -14.53
CA PHE A 74 28.78 -15.38 -13.56
C PHE A 74 29.81 -16.44 -13.98
N ILE A 75 29.36 -17.62 -14.42
CA ILE A 75 30.24 -18.72 -14.88
C ILE A 75 31.06 -18.28 -16.11
N LEU A 76 30.42 -17.61 -17.07
CA LEU A 76 31.09 -17.11 -18.28
C LEU A 76 32.17 -16.06 -17.96
N LEU A 77 31.89 -15.19 -16.98
CA LEU A 77 32.77 -14.07 -16.64
C LEU A 77 33.82 -14.42 -15.56
N ARG A 78 33.64 -15.52 -14.81
CA ARG A 78 34.58 -15.94 -13.75
C ARG A 78 36.01 -16.10 -14.23
N LYS A 79 36.22 -16.55 -15.47
CA LYS A 79 37.58 -16.70 -16.04
C LYS A 79 38.24 -15.37 -16.43
N ARG A 80 37.47 -14.29 -16.54
CA ARG A 80 37.93 -12.96 -17.00
C ARG A 80 38.27 -12.03 -15.84
N TYR A 81 37.69 -12.22 -14.66
CA TYR A 81 37.89 -11.36 -13.49
C TYR A 81 38.65 -12.08 -12.37
N SER A 82 39.16 -11.32 -11.40
CA SER A 82 39.80 -11.88 -10.21
C SER A 82 38.77 -12.50 -9.27
N ASP A 83 39.16 -13.56 -8.56
CA ASP A 83 38.29 -14.24 -7.59
C ASP A 83 37.68 -13.29 -6.56
N MET A 84 38.47 -12.31 -6.08
CA MET A 84 38.00 -11.30 -5.14
C MET A 84 36.86 -10.43 -5.69
N PHE A 85 36.93 -10.05 -6.97
CA PHE A 85 35.87 -9.25 -7.61
C PHE A 85 34.60 -10.08 -7.80
N SER A 86 34.74 -11.36 -8.15
CA SER A 86 33.61 -12.29 -8.26
C SER A 86 32.88 -12.46 -6.91
N VAL A 87 33.62 -12.61 -5.81
CA VAL A 87 33.05 -12.69 -4.45
C VAL A 87 32.27 -11.43 -4.09
N ILE A 88 32.82 -10.25 -4.37
CA ILE A 88 32.14 -8.97 -4.10
C ILE A 88 30.81 -8.88 -4.86
N ASN A 89 30.77 -9.29 -6.14
CA ASN A 89 29.53 -9.25 -6.91
C ASN A 89 28.44 -10.17 -6.36
N ILE A 90 28.81 -11.38 -5.90
CA ILE A 90 27.88 -12.29 -5.26
C ILE A 90 27.33 -11.67 -3.96
N ILE A 91 28.21 -11.10 -3.13
CA ILE A 91 27.79 -10.45 -1.88
C ILE A 91 26.82 -9.29 -2.17
N VAL A 92 27.13 -8.44 -3.15
CA VAL A 92 26.25 -7.35 -3.57
C VAL A 92 24.91 -7.89 -4.04
N PHE A 93 24.90 -8.91 -4.91
CA PHE A 93 23.67 -9.56 -5.36
C PHE A 93 22.82 -10.05 -4.18
N LEU A 94 23.44 -10.75 -3.21
CA LEU A 94 22.74 -11.27 -2.03
C LEU A 94 22.20 -10.15 -1.13
N ILE A 95 22.93 -9.06 -0.94
CA ILE A 95 22.45 -7.90 -0.18
C ILE A 95 21.17 -7.34 -0.80
N PHE A 96 21.13 -7.16 -2.12
CA PHE A 96 19.95 -6.64 -2.81
C PHE A 96 18.81 -7.66 -2.89
N LEU A 97 19.12 -8.95 -3.02
CA LEU A 97 18.16 -10.04 -2.95
C LEU A 97 17.41 -10.05 -1.60
N LEU A 98 18.15 -9.88 -0.50
CA LEU A 98 17.61 -9.93 0.86
C LEU A 98 17.02 -8.61 1.34
N SER A 99 17.40 -7.47 0.76
CA SER A 99 16.86 -6.15 1.13
C SER A 99 15.55 -5.80 0.42
N ALA A 100 15.23 -6.45 -0.70
CA ALA A 100 14.00 -6.19 -1.45
C ALA A 100 12.70 -6.28 -0.63
N PRO A 101 12.51 -7.26 0.30
CA PRO A 101 11.35 -7.27 1.19
C PRO A 101 11.23 -6.02 2.07
N ALA A 102 12.35 -5.54 2.63
CA ALA A 102 12.35 -4.37 3.48
C ALA A 102 11.97 -3.11 2.70
N ILE A 103 12.47 -2.97 1.46
CA ILE A 103 12.11 -1.87 0.56
C ILE A 103 10.61 -1.86 0.27
N GLN A 104 10.01 -3.03 0.00
CA GLN A 104 8.57 -3.14 -0.27
C GLN A 104 7.72 -2.75 0.94
N ILE A 105 8.11 -3.18 2.15
CA ILE A 105 7.41 -2.80 3.39
C ILE A 105 7.49 -1.29 3.62
N ILE A 106 8.66 -0.69 3.40
CA ILE A 106 8.85 0.76 3.55
C ILE A 106 8.00 1.51 2.52
N GLN A 107 7.97 1.05 1.27
CA GLN A 107 7.15 1.65 0.22
C GLN A 107 5.66 1.60 0.58
N ALA A 108 5.15 0.43 0.99
CA ALA A 108 3.75 0.29 1.40
C ALA A 108 3.40 1.23 2.58
N LYS A 109 4.31 1.37 3.56
CA LYS A 109 4.11 2.30 4.68
C LYS A 109 4.15 3.77 4.24
N MET A 110 5.01 4.13 3.30
CA MET A 110 5.06 5.48 2.73
C MET A 110 3.80 5.81 1.94
N GLU A 111 3.35 4.89 1.08
CA GLU A 111 2.12 5.05 0.31
C GLU A 111 0.92 5.23 1.25
N HIS A 112 0.82 4.42 2.31
CA HIS A 112 -0.21 4.59 3.34
C HIS A 112 -0.17 5.98 3.97
N ASN A 113 1.00 6.41 4.46
CA ASN A 113 1.15 7.71 5.12
C ASN A 113 0.87 8.89 4.20
N LEU A 114 1.23 8.80 2.92
CA LEU A 114 0.92 9.82 1.91
C LEU A 114 -0.57 9.86 1.55
N ALA A 115 -1.27 8.75 1.71
CA ALA A 115 -2.70 8.67 1.48
C ALA A 115 -3.55 9.15 2.67
N ILE A 116 -2.97 9.38 3.85
CA ILE A 116 -3.70 9.91 5.01
C ILE A 116 -4.07 11.38 4.74
N PRO A 117 -5.37 11.75 4.78
CA PRO A 117 -5.79 13.13 4.64
C PRO A 117 -5.15 14.04 5.70
N SER A 118 -4.79 15.27 5.32
CA SER A 118 -4.21 16.24 6.26
C SER A 118 -5.17 16.57 7.41
N GLN A 119 -4.64 16.93 8.59
CA GLN A 119 -5.48 17.34 9.72
C GLN A 119 -6.38 18.54 9.39
N GLU A 120 -5.92 19.45 8.53
CA GLU A 120 -6.72 20.58 8.06
C GLU A 120 -7.92 20.11 7.22
N SER A 121 -7.70 19.15 6.32
CA SER A 121 -8.78 18.52 5.54
C SER A 121 -9.78 17.81 6.45
N GLN A 122 -9.31 17.05 7.45
CA GLN A 122 -10.18 16.36 8.41
C GLN A 122 -11.03 17.35 9.21
N LYS A 123 -10.43 18.42 9.76
CA LYS A 123 -11.15 19.47 10.49
C LYS A 123 -12.21 20.16 9.64
N ARG A 124 -11.90 20.43 8.37
CA ARG A 124 -12.87 21.00 7.43
C ARG A 124 -14.06 20.06 7.23
N VAL A 125 -13.81 18.77 7.00
CA VAL A 125 -14.87 17.76 6.86
C VAL A 125 -15.71 17.67 8.13
N PHE A 126 -15.10 17.62 9.31
CA PHE A 126 -15.83 17.56 10.57
C PHE A 126 -16.69 18.80 10.79
N SER A 127 -16.20 19.99 10.44
CA SER A 127 -16.98 21.22 10.53
C SER A 127 -18.19 21.19 9.58
N GLU A 128 -18.00 20.78 8.33
CA GLU A 128 -19.08 20.71 7.34
C GLU A 128 -20.12 19.64 7.72
N VAL A 129 -19.68 18.47 8.20
CA VAL A 129 -20.60 17.43 8.71
C VAL A 129 -21.35 17.91 9.95
N ASN A 130 -20.68 18.58 10.89
CA ASN A 130 -21.34 19.09 12.09
C ASN A 130 -22.40 20.14 11.73
N GLN A 131 -22.11 21.01 10.76
CA GLN A 131 -23.07 21.97 10.23
C GLN A 131 -24.29 21.26 9.62
N ILE A 132 -24.08 20.22 8.80
CA ILE A 132 -25.19 19.43 8.22
C ILE A 132 -26.06 18.82 9.31
N ILE A 133 -25.44 18.25 10.34
CA ILE A 133 -26.15 17.63 11.49
C ILE A 133 -27.01 18.68 12.21
N GLU A 134 -26.45 19.85 12.50
CA GLU A 134 -27.14 20.93 13.22
C GLU A 134 -28.27 21.55 12.40
N GLU A 135 -28.01 21.92 11.14
CA GLU A 135 -29.01 22.54 10.25
C GLU A 135 -30.18 21.61 9.93
N ASN A 136 -29.94 20.29 9.96
CA ASN A 136 -30.94 19.29 9.62
C ASN A 136 -31.49 18.54 10.84
N ASP A 137 -31.15 18.96 12.07
CA ASP A 137 -31.62 18.32 13.30
C ASP A 137 -31.47 16.79 13.27
N ILE A 138 -30.31 16.32 12.80
CA ILE A 138 -29.99 14.88 12.73
C ILE A 138 -29.48 14.47 14.13
N PRO A 139 -30.03 13.43 14.78
CA PRO A 139 -29.72 13.12 16.18
C PRO A 139 -28.38 12.40 16.36
N TYR A 140 -27.30 12.89 15.74
CA TYR A 140 -25.94 12.37 15.86
C TYR A 140 -24.99 13.46 16.33
N LYS A 141 -23.84 13.03 16.85
CA LYS A 141 -22.66 13.84 17.09
C LYS A 141 -21.46 13.15 16.46
N ILE A 142 -20.48 13.94 16.04
CA ILE A 142 -19.21 13.38 15.55
C ILE A 142 -18.39 12.93 16.77
N ASP A 143 -17.92 11.69 16.76
CA ASP A 143 -16.84 11.25 17.64
C ASP A 143 -15.50 11.55 16.95
N ILE A 144 -14.95 12.73 17.26
CA ILE A 144 -13.72 13.24 16.63
C ILE A 144 -12.54 12.30 16.88
N ASN A 145 -12.40 11.77 18.10
CA ASN A 145 -11.26 10.94 18.46
C ASN A 145 -11.27 9.63 17.67
N THR A 146 -12.43 8.98 17.58
CA THR A 146 -12.57 7.74 16.81
C THR A 146 -12.43 8.02 15.31
N SER A 147 -13.00 9.14 14.81
CA SER A 147 -12.86 9.56 13.41
C SER A 147 -11.40 9.81 12.99
N GLU A 148 -10.61 10.49 13.82
CA GLU A 148 -9.18 10.73 13.55
C GLU A 148 -8.36 9.43 13.60
N ASN A 149 -8.68 8.54 14.55
CA ASN A 149 -8.02 7.24 14.65
C ASN A 149 -8.31 6.36 13.43
N ASP A 150 -9.58 6.24 13.02
CA ASP A 150 -9.97 5.48 11.84
C ASP A 150 -9.33 6.06 10.56
N THR A 151 -9.30 7.39 10.44
CA THR A 151 -8.64 8.06 9.29
C THR A 151 -7.15 7.73 9.23
N LYS A 152 -6.47 7.63 10.37
CA LYS A 152 -5.05 7.29 10.45
C LYS A 152 -4.78 5.81 10.19
N GLU A 153 -5.67 4.94 10.70
CA GLU A 153 -5.55 3.49 10.57
C GLU A 153 -5.80 3.02 9.14
N TYR A 154 -6.93 3.43 8.55
CA TYR A 154 -7.35 2.95 7.23
C TYR A 154 -6.82 3.80 6.07
N GLY A 155 -6.57 5.09 6.30
CA GLY A 155 -6.03 6.00 5.29
C GLY A 155 -6.96 6.21 4.08
N GLN A 156 -6.46 6.91 3.06
CA GLN A 156 -7.10 7.16 1.75
C GLN A 156 -8.35 8.05 1.72
N ARG A 157 -9.13 8.10 2.80
CA ARG A 157 -10.38 8.86 2.93
C ARG A 157 -10.49 9.46 4.32
N VAL A 158 -11.30 10.51 4.46
CA VAL A 158 -11.66 11.01 5.80
C VAL A 158 -12.76 10.10 6.34
N TYR A 159 -12.53 9.56 7.54
CA TYR A 159 -13.52 8.76 8.26
C TYR A 159 -14.26 9.66 9.24
N VAL A 160 -15.58 9.56 9.24
CA VAL A 160 -16.47 10.32 10.12
C VAL A 160 -17.34 9.34 10.89
N VAL A 161 -17.10 9.26 12.19
CA VAL A 161 -17.85 8.43 13.11
C VAL A 161 -18.95 9.26 13.73
N LEU A 162 -20.19 8.88 13.45
CA LEU A 162 -21.41 9.53 13.89
C LEU A 162 -22.06 8.68 14.97
N VAL A 163 -22.08 9.17 16.20
CA VAL A 163 -22.70 8.49 17.34
C VAL A 163 -24.02 9.13 17.65
N ARG A 164 -25.08 8.32 17.74
CA ARG A 164 -26.42 8.79 18.04
C ARG A 164 -26.48 9.47 19.43
N LYS A 165 -27.25 10.56 19.55
CA LYS A 165 -27.40 11.34 20.79
C LYS A 165 -28.46 10.76 21.75
N ASP A 166 -29.48 10.09 21.21
CA ASP A 166 -30.61 9.51 21.93
C ASP A 166 -30.55 7.96 21.97
N ASN A 167 -31.35 7.36 22.85
CA ASN A 167 -31.39 5.91 23.09
C ASN A 167 -32.21 5.13 22.04
N GLY A 168 -32.12 5.52 20.77
CA GLY A 168 -32.87 4.92 19.66
C GLY A 168 -32.00 4.09 18.71
N ASP A 169 -32.67 3.33 17.84
CA ASP A 169 -32.03 2.62 16.74
C ASP A 169 -31.71 3.55 15.57
N ILE A 170 -30.80 3.13 14.69
CA ILE A 170 -30.45 3.88 13.48
C ILE A 170 -31.62 3.87 12.50
N ARG A 171 -32.05 5.05 12.03
CA ARG A 171 -33.19 5.17 11.10
C ARG A 171 -32.72 5.49 9.69
N LYS A 172 -33.31 4.82 8.70
CA LYS A 172 -32.99 4.99 7.26
C LYS A 172 -33.15 6.44 6.81
N GLU A 173 -34.20 7.11 7.27
CA GLU A 173 -34.53 8.47 6.87
C GLU A 173 -33.46 9.46 7.32
N GLU A 174 -32.82 9.22 8.47
CA GLU A 174 -31.72 10.05 8.99
C GLU A 174 -30.48 9.91 8.12
N ILE A 175 -30.15 8.66 7.72
CA ILE A 175 -29.04 8.38 6.83
C ILE A 175 -29.29 9.03 5.46
N ILE A 176 -30.47 8.85 4.88
CA ILE A 176 -30.81 9.46 3.58
C ILE A 176 -30.75 10.99 3.67
N LYS A 177 -31.21 11.58 4.78
CA LYS A 177 -31.15 13.03 5.00
C LYS A 177 -29.70 13.52 5.06
N PHE A 178 -28.82 12.77 5.73
CA PHE A 178 -27.39 13.06 5.75
C PHE A 178 -26.77 12.95 4.36
N LEU A 179 -27.02 11.85 3.64
CA LEU A 179 -26.48 11.60 2.30
C LEU A 179 -26.94 12.64 1.27
N GLY A 180 -28.19 13.07 1.34
CA GLY A 180 -28.72 14.12 0.44
C GLY A 180 -28.09 15.50 0.66
N LYS A 181 -27.32 15.67 1.73
CA LYS A 181 -26.62 16.90 2.10
C LYS A 181 -25.14 16.69 2.32
N SER A 182 -24.60 15.50 2.00
CA SER A 182 -23.23 15.17 2.31
C SER A 182 -22.28 16.14 1.59
N PRO A 183 -21.19 16.53 2.25
CA PRO A 183 -20.39 17.63 1.75
C PRO A 183 -19.54 17.17 0.55
N ASP A 184 -19.41 18.02 -0.47
CA ASP A 184 -18.66 17.75 -1.70
C ASP A 184 -17.15 17.97 -1.50
N ILE A 185 -16.56 17.18 -0.61
CA ILE A 185 -15.15 17.32 -0.17
C ILE A 185 -14.28 16.12 -0.57
N GLY A 186 -14.78 15.31 -1.50
CA GLY A 186 -14.11 14.10 -1.98
C GLY A 186 -14.62 12.84 -1.27
N ALA A 187 -13.83 11.76 -1.35
CA ALA A 187 -14.29 10.47 -0.86
C ALA A 187 -14.33 10.43 0.68
N LEU A 188 -15.52 10.14 1.22
CA LEU A 188 -15.85 10.16 2.64
C LEU A 188 -16.23 8.76 3.10
N SER A 189 -15.75 8.32 4.26
CA SER A 189 -16.29 7.14 4.94
C SER A 189 -17.08 7.60 6.15
N SER A 190 -18.34 7.21 6.27
CA SER A 190 -19.21 7.58 7.39
C SER A 190 -19.70 6.34 8.11
N SER A 191 -19.49 6.26 9.41
CA SER A 191 -19.98 5.15 10.25
C SER A 191 -21.00 5.67 11.25
N PHE A 192 -22.23 5.18 11.15
CA PHE A 192 -23.33 5.52 12.05
C PHE A 192 -23.42 4.48 13.15
N TYR A 193 -23.28 4.92 14.39
CA TYR A 193 -23.42 4.09 15.59
C TYR A 193 -24.70 4.48 16.33
N ASN A 194 -25.39 3.48 16.88
CA ASN A 194 -26.38 3.75 17.92
C ASN A 194 -25.68 4.15 19.24
N SER A 195 -26.46 4.60 20.23
CA SER A 195 -25.91 5.14 21.48
C SER A 195 -25.21 4.12 22.36
N ASN A 196 -25.48 2.82 22.17
CA ASN A 196 -24.83 1.71 22.88
C ASN A 196 -23.59 1.15 22.15
N ASN A 197 -23.27 1.66 20.95
CA ASN A 197 -22.20 1.19 20.06
C ASN A 197 -22.26 -0.31 19.68
N ASP A 198 -23.40 -0.97 19.85
CA ASP A 198 -23.60 -2.38 19.48
C ASP A 198 -24.15 -2.55 18.06
N TYR A 199 -24.59 -1.46 17.42
CA TYR A 199 -25.10 -1.46 16.05
C TYR A 199 -24.45 -0.37 15.22
N VAL A 200 -23.85 -0.75 14.08
CA VAL A 200 -23.10 0.15 13.18
C VAL A 200 -23.52 -0.03 11.73
N ILE A 201 -23.65 1.08 11.01
CA ILE A 201 -23.78 1.12 9.54
C ILE A 201 -22.65 2.00 8.99
N GLY A 202 -21.71 1.39 8.27
CA GLY A 202 -20.63 2.05 7.55
C GLY A 202 -20.99 2.28 6.08
N LEU A 203 -20.77 3.50 5.60
CA LEU A 203 -21.00 3.94 4.22
C LEU A 203 -19.72 4.56 3.65
N ASN A 204 -19.31 4.11 2.48
CA ASN A 204 -18.24 4.74 1.72
C ASN A 204 -18.80 5.51 0.54
N LEU A 205 -18.56 6.81 0.51
CA LEU A 205 -18.97 7.71 -0.55
C LEU A 205 -17.80 8.00 -1.48
N ASP A 206 -18.08 8.03 -2.79
CA ASP A 206 -17.14 8.57 -3.77
C ASP A 206 -17.21 10.11 -3.85
N LYS A 207 -16.49 10.68 -4.81
CA LYS A 207 -16.48 12.13 -5.05
C LYS A 207 -17.82 12.68 -5.56
N ASP A 208 -18.71 11.83 -6.08
CA ASP A 208 -20.04 12.21 -6.53
C ASP A 208 -21.09 11.98 -5.43
N ASN A 209 -20.66 11.73 -4.18
CA ASN A 209 -21.51 11.34 -3.05
C ASN A 209 -22.34 10.05 -3.28
N LYS A 210 -21.88 9.16 -4.17
CA LYS A 210 -22.53 7.86 -4.40
C LYS A 210 -21.98 6.83 -3.42
N ILE A 211 -22.87 5.98 -2.91
CA ILE A 211 -22.50 4.85 -2.07
C ILE A 211 -21.73 3.85 -2.93
N THR A 212 -20.45 3.71 -2.66
CA THR A 212 -19.58 2.71 -3.31
C THR A 212 -19.52 1.41 -2.52
N GLN A 213 -19.74 1.48 -1.21
CA GLN A 213 -19.75 0.33 -0.32
C GLN A 213 -20.61 0.66 0.91
N CYS A 214 -21.35 -0.34 1.38
CA CYS A 214 -22.10 -0.30 2.61
C CYS A 214 -21.77 -1.56 3.44
N THR A 215 -21.66 -1.43 4.77
CA THR A 215 -21.35 -2.55 5.68
C THR A 215 -22.08 -2.34 7.01
N PRO A 216 -22.62 -3.38 7.66
CA PRO A 216 -22.72 -4.78 7.22
C PRO A 216 -23.72 -5.01 6.08
N PHE A 217 -23.42 -5.92 5.15
CA PHE A 217 -24.23 -6.16 3.94
C PHE A 217 -25.70 -6.48 4.23
N ASP A 218 -25.97 -7.30 5.25
CA ASP A 218 -27.33 -7.72 5.60
C ASP A 218 -28.20 -6.52 6.01
N ILE A 219 -27.62 -5.61 6.79
CA ILE A 219 -28.28 -4.37 7.20
C ILE A 219 -28.44 -3.45 5.98
N CYS A 220 -27.40 -3.28 5.17
CA CYS A 220 -27.47 -2.42 3.98
C CYS A 220 -28.57 -2.82 3.00
N LYS A 221 -28.82 -4.12 2.87
CA LYS A 221 -29.89 -4.67 2.03
C LYS A 221 -31.28 -4.28 2.52
N GLU A 222 -31.49 -4.22 3.83
CA GLU A 222 -32.77 -3.75 4.41
C GLU A 222 -33.02 -2.28 4.11
N PHE A 223 -31.95 -1.50 3.92
CA PHE A 223 -32.01 -0.09 3.63
C PHE A 223 -32.03 0.22 2.13
N ASP A 224 -31.99 -0.78 1.25
CA ASP A 224 -32.07 -0.63 -0.23
C ASP A 224 -31.04 0.38 -0.78
N PHE A 225 -29.81 0.30 -0.25
CA PHE A 225 -28.64 1.10 -0.65
C PHE A 225 -27.77 0.38 -1.68
#